data_AF-A0A7Y5HHK2-F1
#
_entry.id   AF-A0A7Y5HHK2-F1
#
_cell.length_a   1.000
_cell.length_b   1.000
_cell.length_c   1.000
_cell.angle_alpha   90.00
_cell.angle_beta   90.00
_cell.angle_gamma   90.00
#
_symmetry.space_group_name_H-M   'P 1'
#
loop_
_entity.id
_entity.type
_entity.pdbx_description
1 polymer ?
#
loop_
_entity_poly.entity_id
_entity_poly.type
_entity_poly.pdbx_seq_one_letter_code
_entity_poly.pdbx_strand_id
1 'polypeptide(L)'
;MKSRRLRRHRKAQRQAKGVVETYRQSSRGLMRVFTSILAAGDPSGGAAAARAAHHLAEVEAHLPKIREAIRSCRYPGAEHGDTHALLWGLWGQLSEAQLHLRGALESLQALGRLSRPAAMAAEEPALAARKPSGRPSGGRAKRVAKPGRSGAAGGKARGGRKSGHRSGR
;
A
#
# COMPACT_ATOMS: atom_id res chain seq x y z
N MET A 1 30.72 3.57 -32.98
CA MET A 1 29.42 3.19 -32.35
C MET A 1 29.43 1.87 -31.56
N LYS A 2 30.17 0.81 -31.97
CA LYS A 2 30.08 -0.55 -31.36
C LYS A 2 30.27 -0.60 -29.82
N SER A 3 31.16 0.21 -29.23
CA SER A 3 31.46 0.19 -27.79
C SER A 3 30.32 0.64 -26.86
N ARG A 4 29.48 1.62 -27.27
CA ARG A 4 28.34 2.09 -26.45
C ARG A 4 27.28 0.98 -26.28
N ARG A 5 26.96 0.23 -27.34
CA ARG A 5 26.03 -0.91 -27.27
C ARG A 5 26.55 -2.01 -26.33
N LEU A 6 27.84 -2.35 -26.43
CA LEU A 6 28.48 -3.35 -25.55
C LEU A 6 28.45 -2.93 -24.07
N ARG A 7 28.71 -1.65 -23.75
CA ARG A 7 28.62 -1.11 -22.38
C ARG A 7 27.19 -1.17 -21.84
N ARG A 8 26.18 -0.79 -22.63
CA ARG A 8 24.76 -0.87 -22.24
C ARG A 8 24.35 -2.33 -21.95
N HIS A 9 24.72 -3.28 -22.81
CA HIS A 9 24.44 -4.72 -22.60
C HIS A 9 25.10 -5.27 -21.32
N ARG A 10 26.38 -4.95 -21.08
CA ARG A 10 27.09 -5.36 -19.85
C ARG A 10 26.47 -4.75 -18.59
N LYS A 11 25.95 -3.51 -18.64
CA LYS A 11 25.21 -2.89 -17.53
C LYS A 11 23.90 -3.65 -17.26
N ALA A 12 23.11 -3.91 -18.29
CA ALA A 12 21.86 -4.66 -18.19
C ALA A 12 22.06 -6.08 -17.62
N GLN A 13 23.09 -6.82 -18.08
CA GLN A 13 23.44 -8.13 -17.51
C GLN A 13 23.81 -8.06 -16.02
N ARG A 14 24.54 -7.03 -15.58
CA ARG A 14 24.87 -6.84 -14.15
C ARG A 14 23.63 -6.54 -13.32
N GLN A 15 22.74 -5.67 -13.82
CA GLN A 15 21.46 -5.37 -13.17
C GLN A 15 20.58 -6.62 -13.07
N ALA A 16 20.45 -7.41 -14.15
CA ALA A 16 19.70 -8.65 -14.16
C ALA A 16 20.26 -9.69 -13.17
N LYS A 17 21.59 -9.85 -13.09
CA LYS A 17 22.22 -10.71 -12.07
C LYS A 17 21.90 -10.26 -10.65
N GLY A 18 21.98 -8.96 -10.36
CA GLY A 18 21.62 -8.40 -9.05
C GLY A 18 20.16 -8.68 -8.68
N VAL A 19 19.22 -8.46 -9.61
CA VAL A 19 17.78 -8.76 -9.41
C VAL A 19 17.55 -10.25 -9.07
N VAL A 20 18.19 -11.17 -9.81
CA VAL A 20 18.09 -12.62 -9.55
C VAL A 20 18.72 -13.00 -8.20
N GLU A 21 19.80 -12.33 -7.80
CA GLU A 21 20.45 -12.57 -6.51
C GLU A 21 19.61 -12.06 -5.34
N THR A 22 19.07 -10.84 -5.42
CA THR A 22 18.07 -10.32 -4.45
C THR A 22 16.90 -11.28 -4.32
N TYR A 23 16.24 -11.64 -5.43
CA TYR A 23 15.14 -12.62 -5.42
C TYR A 23 15.50 -13.92 -4.68
N ARG A 24 16.66 -14.51 -4.99
CA ARG A 24 17.12 -15.75 -4.35
C ARG A 24 17.39 -15.60 -2.85
N GLN A 25 17.97 -14.47 -2.43
CA GLN A 25 18.25 -14.20 -1.02
C GLN A 25 16.95 -13.98 -0.25
N SER A 26 16.06 -13.10 -0.74
CA SER A 26 14.77 -12.79 -0.15
C SER A 26 13.86 -14.02 -0.08
N SER A 27 13.72 -14.77 -1.18
CA SER A 27 12.91 -15.99 -1.23
C SER A 27 13.37 -17.03 -0.18
N ARG A 28 14.68 -17.24 -0.04
CA ARG A 28 15.25 -18.14 0.98
C ARG A 28 15.09 -17.63 2.42
N GLY A 29 15.17 -16.31 2.63
CA GLY A 29 14.94 -15.69 3.94
C GLY A 29 13.48 -15.86 4.38
N LEU A 30 12.55 -15.44 3.53
CA LEU A 30 11.10 -15.50 3.74
C LEU A 30 10.61 -16.95 3.90
N MET A 31 10.95 -17.85 2.95
CA MET A 31 11.57 -19.14 3.26
C MET A 31 11.42 -19.70 4.68
N ARG A 32 12.50 -19.44 5.41
CA ARG A 32 12.79 -19.91 6.76
C ARG A 32 11.81 -19.31 7.77
N VAL A 33 11.45 -18.03 7.62
CA VAL A 33 10.52 -17.34 8.52
C VAL A 33 9.12 -17.97 8.43
N PHE A 34 8.57 -18.14 7.23
CA PHE A 34 7.24 -18.72 7.06
C PHE A 34 7.18 -20.21 7.40
N THR A 35 8.27 -20.96 7.22
CA THR A 35 8.33 -22.36 7.68
C THR A 35 8.49 -22.50 9.20
N SER A 36 9.14 -21.55 9.88
CA SER A 36 9.31 -21.58 11.35
C SER A 36 8.04 -21.33 12.17
N ILE A 37 6.97 -20.80 11.55
CA ILE A 37 5.67 -20.54 12.19
C ILE A 37 4.62 -21.62 11.90
N LEU A 38 4.99 -22.67 11.16
CA LEU A 38 4.10 -23.76 10.77
C LEU A 38 4.33 -25.00 11.64
N ALA A 39 3.28 -25.81 11.80
CA ALA A 39 3.42 -27.14 12.41
C ALA A 39 4.33 -28.02 11.54
N ALA A 40 5.18 -28.81 12.19
CA ALA A 40 6.10 -29.71 11.51
C ALA A 40 5.32 -30.72 10.65
N GLY A 41 5.62 -30.76 9.35
CA GLY A 41 5.01 -31.69 8.42
C GLY A 41 3.67 -31.24 7.79
N ASP A 42 3.23 -29.99 7.93
CA ASP A 42 2.07 -29.48 7.19
C ASP A 42 2.43 -29.15 5.71
N PRO A 43 1.99 -29.96 4.72
CA PRO A 43 2.29 -29.69 3.32
C PRO A 43 1.50 -28.50 2.76
N SER A 44 0.34 -28.18 3.36
CA SER A 44 -0.54 -27.10 2.89
C SER A 44 0.03 -25.73 3.27
N GLY A 45 0.47 -25.59 4.52
CA GLY A 45 1.25 -24.46 5.00
C GLY A 45 2.56 -24.32 4.25
N GLY A 46 3.31 -25.40 4.04
CA GLY A 46 4.55 -25.39 3.26
C GLY A 46 4.38 -24.82 1.84
N ALA A 47 3.30 -25.20 1.16
CA ALA A 47 2.97 -24.65 -0.16
C ALA A 47 2.52 -23.18 -0.11
N ALA A 48 1.79 -22.76 0.93
CA ALA A 48 1.41 -21.36 1.13
C ALA A 48 2.63 -20.48 1.47
N ALA A 49 3.57 -20.98 2.27
CA ALA A 49 4.87 -20.37 2.55
C ALA A 49 5.66 -20.14 1.27
N ALA A 50 5.79 -21.18 0.43
CA ALA A 50 6.49 -21.10 -0.84
C ALA A 50 5.94 -20.00 -1.75
N ARG A 51 4.60 -19.91 -1.89
CA ARG A 51 3.96 -18.85 -2.69
C ARG A 51 4.15 -17.46 -2.09
N ALA A 52 3.94 -17.29 -0.78
CA ALA A 52 4.14 -16.02 -0.10
C ALA A 52 5.58 -15.51 -0.26
N ALA A 53 6.57 -16.38 -0.03
CA ALA A 53 7.99 -16.05 -0.15
C ALA A 53 8.41 -15.74 -1.60
N HIS A 54 7.88 -16.48 -2.59
CA HIS A 54 8.09 -16.18 -4.00
C HIS A 54 7.55 -14.79 -4.37
N HIS A 55 6.28 -14.53 -4.10
CA HIS A 55 5.65 -13.26 -4.48
C HIS A 55 6.30 -12.05 -3.81
N LEU A 56 6.62 -12.12 -2.52
CA LEU A 56 7.31 -11.04 -1.81
C LEU A 56 8.74 -10.82 -2.33
N ALA A 57 9.47 -11.89 -2.67
CA ALA A 57 10.79 -11.78 -3.26
C ALA A 57 10.78 -11.15 -4.67
N GLU A 58 9.76 -11.43 -5.48
CA GLU A 58 9.57 -10.76 -6.78
C GLU A 58 9.28 -9.26 -6.60
N VAL A 59 8.42 -8.88 -5.65
CA VAL A 59 8.16 -7.47 -5.30
C VAL A 59 9.47 -6.77 -4.92
N GLU A 60 10.25 -7.33 -4.00
CA GLU A 60 11.53 -6.74 -3.58
C GLU A 60 12.52 -6.60 -4.74
N ALA A 61 12.63 -7.62 -5.59
CA ALA A 61 13.48 -7.62 -6.77
C ALA A 61 13.04 -6.59 -7.84
N HIS A 62 11.76 -6.18 -7.86
CA HIS A 62 11.22 -5.19 -8.79
C HIS A 62 11.27 -3.75 -8.27
N LEU A 63 11.32 -3.52 -6.94
CA LEU A 63 11.39 -2.18 -6.34
C LEU A 63 12.48 -1.27 -6.96
N PRO A 64 13.72 -1.74 -7.27
CA PRO A 64 14.71 -0.90 -7.93
C PRO A 64 14.29 -0.43 -9.33
N LYS A 65 13.66 -1.30 -10.13
CA LYS A 65 13.17 -0.99 -11.47
C LYS A 65 12.04 0.05 -11.41
N ILE A 66 11.09 -0.14 -10.49
CA ILE A 66 9.96 0.80 -10.28
C ILE A 66 10.49 2.17 -9.88
N ARG A 67 11.48 2.23 -8.96
CA ARG A 67 12.13 3.49 -8.56
C ARG A 67 12.86 4.16 -9.72
N GLU A 68 13.53 3.40 -10.59
CA GLU A 68 14.18 3.94 -11.80
C GLU A 68 13.15 4.44 -12.85
N ALA A 69 12.02 3.74 -13.02
CA ALA A 69 10.93 4.16 -13.89
C ALA A 69 10.28 5.47 -13.40
N ILE A 70 9.90 5.55 -12.13
CA ILE A 70 9.36 6.79 -11.50
C ILE A 70 10.35 7.94 -11.65
N ARG A 71 11.65 7.72 -11.40
CA ARG A 71 12.70 8.73 -11.58
C ARG A 71 12.77 9.22 -13.03
N SER A 72 12.63 8.32 -14.00
CA SER A 72 12.69 8.63 -15.43
C SER A 72 11.46 9.42 -15.90
N CYS A 73 10.26 9.09 -15.39
CA CYS A 73 9.05 9.89 -15.63
C CYS A 73 9.12 11.29 -15.00
N ARG A 74 9.72 11.42 -13.81
CA ARG A 74 9.85 12.70 -13.08
C ARG A 74 10.90 13.64 -13.68
N TYR A 75 11.95 13.10 -14.29
CA TYR A 75 13.06 13.85 -14.87
C TYR A 75 13.38 13.36 -16.29
N PRO A 76 12.52 13.66 -17.29
CA PRO A 76 12.68 13.16 -18.67
C PRO A 76 13.90 13.74 -19.41
N GLY A 77 14.47 14.85 -18.94
CA GLY A 77 15.60 15.54 -19.57
C GLY A 77 16.94 14.82 -19.43
N ALA A 78 17.28 13.96 -20.40
CA ALA A 78 18.66 13.75 -20.90
C ALA A 78 18.75 12.79 -22.11
N GLU A 79 17.99 11.68 -22.12
CA GLU A 79 18.12 10.63 -23.16
C GLU A 79 16.78 9.99 -23.63
N HIS A 80 15.61 10.41 -23.12
CA HIS A 80 14.33 9.71 -23.37
C HIS A 80 13.29 10.61 -24.06
N GLY A 81 13.22 10.51 -25.38
CA GLY A 81 12.38 11.36 -26.25
C GLY A 81 10.92 10.92 -26.44
N ASP A 82 10.42 9.92 -25.70
CA ASP A 82 9.04 9.45 -25.81
C ASP A 82 8.38 9.30 -24.43
N THR A 83 7.45 10.22 -24.14
CA THR A 83 6.63 10.23 -22.93
C THR A 83 5.68 9.03 -22.85
N HIS A 84 5.20 8.51 -23.99
CA HIS A 84 4.33 7.33 -24.01
C HIS A 84 5.13 6.08 -23.63
N ALA A 85 6.33 5.88 -24.17
CA ALA A 85 7.20 4.78 -23.75
C ALA A 85 7.54 4.83 -22.25
N LEU A 86 7.77 6.02 -21.68
CA LEU A 86 7.98 6.18 -20.23
C LEU A 86 6.72 5.81 -19.43
N LEU A 87 5.54 6.27 -19.86
CA LEU A 87 4.26 5.97 -19.21
C LEU A 87 3.92 4.47 -19.26
N TRP A 88 4.02 3.85 -20.43
CA TRP A 88 3.78 2.41 -20.61
C TRP A 88 4.79 1.56 -19.85
N GLY A 89 6.07 1.97 -19.82
CA GLY A 89 7.10 1.31 -19.03
C GLY A 89 6.79 1.34 -17.53
N LEU A 90 6.41 2.51 -16.99
CA LEU A 90 5.99 2.65 -15.59
C LEU A 90 4.72 1.83 -15.29
N TRP A 91 3.72 1.89 -16.17
CA TRP A 91 2.48 1.12 -16.05
C TRP A 91 2.75 -0.39 -15.98
N GLY A 92 3.59 -0.92 -16.86
CA GLY A 92 3.99 -2.32 -16.86
C GLY A 92 4.65 -2.75 -15.55
N GLN A 93 5.63 -1.97 -15.07
CA GLN A 93 6.32 -2.26 -13.80
C GLN A 93 5.41 -2.19 -12.57
N LEU A 94 4.44 -1.27 -12.55
CA LEU A 94 3.44 -1.19 -11.48
C LEU A 94 2.41 -2.33 -11.56
N SER A 95 2.01 -2.75 -12.76
CA SER A 95 1.07 -3.87 -12.97
C SER A 95 1.67 -5.20 -12.52
N GLU A 96 2.94 -5.44 -12.88
CA GLU A 96 3.72 -6.61 -12.46
C GLU A 96 3.84 -6.64 -10.93
N ALA A 97 4.23 -5.52 -10.30
CA ALA A 97 4.27 -5.41 -8.85
C ALA A 97 2.90 -5.63 -8.18
N GLN A 98 1.81 -5.14 -8.76
CA GLN A 98 0.46 -5.35 -8.25
C GLN A 98 0.04 -6.82 -8.29
N LEU A 99 0.41 -7.56 -9.34
CA LEU A 99 0.17 -9.00 -9.46
C LEU A 99 0.86 -9.76 -8.31
N HIS A 100 2.15 -9.50 -8.08
CA HIS A 100 2.87 -10.17 -6.99
C HIS A 100 2.37 -9.72 -5.61
N LEU A 101 2.01 -8.45 -5.40
CA LEU A 101 1.40 -8.00 -4.14
C LEU A 101 0.08 -8.71 -3.83
N ARG A 102 -0.78 -8.95 -4.83
CA ARG A 102 -2.02 -9.73 -4.65
C ARG A 102 -1.73 -11.18 -4.25
N GLY A 103 -0.88 -11.87 -5.02
CA GLY A 103 -0.49 -13.26 -4.72
C GLY A 103 0.21 -13.42 -3.36
N ALA A 104 1.00 -12.42 -2.94
CA ALA A 104 1.56 -12.36 -1.59
C ALA A 104 0.48 -12.24 -0.52
N LEU A 105 -0.47 -11.30 -0.67
CA LEU A 105 -1.56 -11.10 0.29
C LEU A 105 -2.46 -12.34 0.42
N GLU A 106 -2.84 -12.96 -0.69
CA GLU A 106 -3.64 -14.20 -0.70
C GLU A 106 -2.91 -15.35 0.00
N SER A 107 -1.60 -15.50 -0.26
CA SER A 107 -0.77 -16.54 0.35
C SER A 107 -0.53 -16.28 1.85
N LEU A 108 -0.35 -15.02 2.25
CA LEU A 108 -0.23 -14.61 3.66
C LEU A 108 -1.55 -14.79 4.43
N GLN A 109 -2.70 -14.53 3.80
CA GLN A 109 -4.01 -14.83 4.39
C GLN A 109 -4.21 -16.35 4.58
N ALA A 110 -3.78 -17.17 3.61
CA ALA A 110 -3.81 -18.63 3.76
C ALA A 110 -2.91 -19.10 4.91
N LEU A 111 -1.67 -18.60 4.99
CA LEU A 111 -0.75 -18.87 6.11
C LEU A 111 -1.36 -18.46 7.46
N GLY A 112 -1.88 -17.23 7.57
CA GLY A 112 -2.46 -16.72 8.81
C GLY A 112 -3.71 -17.47 9.29
N ARG A 113 -4.41 -18.18 8.40
CA ARG A 113 -5.48 -19.12 8.77
C ARG A 113 -4.94 -20.44 9.32
N LEU A 114 -3.87 -20.95 8.72
CA LEU A 114 -3.21 -22.22 9.13
C LEU A 114 -2.39 -22.06 10.42
N SER A 115 -1.76 -20.90 10.63
CA SER A 115 -0.95 -20.61 11.83
C SER A 115 -1.74 -19.98 12.98
N ARG A 116 -3.08 -19.94 12.91
CA ARG A 116 -3.92 -19.31 13.95
C ARG A 116 -4.05 -20.25 15.15
N PRO A 117 -3.58 -19.87 16.37
CA PRO A 117 -3.78 -20.71 17.54
C PRO A 117 -5.28 -20.81 17.88
N ALA A 118 -5.73 -21.98 18.34
CA ALA A 118 -7.15 -22.27 18.55
C ALA A 118 -7.87 -21.23 19.44
N ALA A 119 -7.19 -20.64 20.42
CA ALA A 119 -7.71 -19.57 21.26
C ALA A 119 -8.16 -18.32 20.47
N MET A 120 -7.44 -17.96 19.40
CA MET A 120 -7.72 -16.79 18.56
C MET A 120 -8.82 -17.02 17.50
N ALA A 121 -9.25 -18.27 17.31
CA ALA A 121 -10.36 -18.61 16.41
C ALA A 121 -11.72 -18.45 17.11
N ALA A 122 -11.77 -18.55 18.44
CA ALA A 122 -12.99 -18.47 19.24
C ALA A 122 -13.53 -17.03 19.43
N GLU A 123 -12.66 -16.01 19.35
CA GLU A 123 -13.09 -14.61 19.55
C GLU A 123 -13.83 -14.01 18.33
N GLU A 124 -13.61 -14.52 17.12
CA GLU A 124 -14.19 -13.95 15.91
C GLU A 124 -15.73 -14.07 15.83
N PRO A 125 -16.38 -15.22 16.17
CA PRO A 125 -17.84 -15.24 16.29
C PRO A 125 -18.36 -14.32 17.41
N ALA A 126 -17.58 -14.08 18.48
CA ALA A 126 -17.98 -13.19 19.57
C ALA A 126 -17.91 -11.69 19.17
N LEU A 127 -16.93 -11.29 18.36
CA LEU A 127 -16.86 -9.94 17.77
C LEU A 127 -17.87 -9.77 16.62
N ALA A 128 -18.10 -10.77 15.78
CA ALA A 128 -19.11 -10.72 14.72
C ALA A 128 -20.56 -10.69 15.28
N ALA A 129 -20.80 -11.33 16.43
CA ALA A 129 -22.08 -11.24 17.14
C ALA A 129 -22.32 -9.88 17.80
N ARG A 130 -21.27 -9.07 18.04
CA ARG A 130 -21.38 -7.69 18.52
C ARG A 130 -21.76 -6.69 17.41
N LYS A 131 -22.90 -6.94 16.75
CA LYS A 131 -23.60 -5.85 16.04
C LYS A 131 -24.02 -4.79 17.07
N PRO A 132 -23.83 -3.49 16.80
CA PRO A 132 -24.37 -2.45 17.67
C PRO A 132 -25.89 -2.52 17.63
N SER A 133 -26.51 -2.87 18.76
CA SER A 133 -27.96 -2.84 18.93
C SER A 133 -28.47 -1.41 18.71
N GLY A 134 -29.55 -1.28 17.93
CA GLY A 134 -30.06 0.00 17.50
C GLY A 134 -30.37 0.94 18.65
N ARG A 135 -29.93 2.20 18.53
CA ARG A 135 -30.18 3.29 19.49
C ARG A 135 -31.70 3.59 19.53
N PRO A 136 -32.43 3.34 20.62
CA PRO A 136 -33.86 3.60 20.67
C PRO A 136 -34.12 5.11 20.79
N SER A 137 -34.78 5.68 19.80
CA SER A 137 -35.31 7.04 19.84
C SER A 137 -36.62 7.08 20.63
N GLY A 138 -36.63 7.61 21.85
CA GLY A 138 -37.87 7.63 22.66
C GLY A 138 -37.76 8.19 24.08
N GLY A 139 -37.22 9.40 24.26
CA GLY A 139 -37.07 10.05 25.57
C GLY A 139 -37.96 11.29 25.75
N ARG A 140 -39.28 11.13 25.89
CA ARG A 140 -40.23 12.24 26.09
C ARG A 140 -40.20 12.77 27.52
N ALA A 141 -39.33 13.74 27.81
CA ALA A 141 -39.29 14.44 29.09
C ALA A 141 -40.41 15.50 29.23
N LYS A 142 -40.91 15.69 30.45
CA LYS A 142 -42.04 16.59 30.78
C LYS A 142 -41.63 18.08 30.84
N ARG A 143 -42.64 18.96 30.76
CA ARG A 143 -42.62 20.38 31.21
C ARG A 143 -42.18 20.45 32.69
N VAL A 144 -41.73 21.54 33.30
CA VAL A 144 -42.02 23.01 33.20
C VAL A 144 -40.63 23.73 33.33
N ALA A 145 -40.34 24.99 32.99
CA ALA A 145 -41.05 26.25 33.24
C ALA A 145 -40.63 27.45 32.33
N LYS A 146 -40.58 28.65 32.91
CA LYS A 146 -40.28 30.01 32.39
C LYS A 146 -39.93 30.90 33.62
N PRO A 147 -39.56 32.19 33.49
CA PRO A 147 -38.94 32.95 32.38
C PRO A 147 -37.71 33.80 32.84
N GLY A 148 -36.99 34.51 31.94
CA GLY A 148 -35.74 35.21 32.36
C GLY A 148 -35.11 36.36 31.54
N ARG A 149 -35.87 37.12 30.71
CA ARG A 149 -35.56 38.52 30.26
C ARG A 149 -34.28 38.85 29.43
N SER A 150 -34.35 39.99 28.73
CA SER A 150 -33.33 40.68 27.88
C SER A 150 -32.89 39.93 26.61
N GLY A 151 -32.58 40.57 25.47
CA GLY A 151 -32.65 41.99 25.06
C GLY A 151 -31.86 42.11 23.73
N ALA A 152 -32.52 42.30 22.59
CA ALA A 152 -32.79 43.60 21.94
C ALA A 152 -31.58 44.27 21.25
N ALA A 153 -31.75 44.56 19.94
CA ALA A 153 -30.87 45.36 19.05
C ALA A 153 -29.45 44.81 18.76
N GLY A 154 -28.78 45.14 17.64
CA GLY A 154 -29.19 45.93 16.48
C GLY A 154 -28.00 46.27 15.54
N GLY A 155 -28.26 46.81 14.35
CA GLY A 155 -27.24 47.23 13.36
C GLY A 155 -26.80 46.10 12.40
N LYS A 156 -26.80 46.22 11.07
CA LYS A 156 -26.33 47.27 10.12
C LYS A 156 -24.86 47.68 10.37
N ALA A 157 -23.98 47.79 9.37
CA ALA A 157 -24.08 47.43 7.94
C ALA A 157 -22.68 47.49 7.24
N ARG A 158 -22.60 46.89 6.04
CA ARG A 158 -21.84 47.30 4.83
C ARG A 158 -20.37 47.78 4.89
N GLY A 159 -19.60 47.28 3.90
CA GLY A 159 -18.35 47.87 3.39
C GLY A 159 -17.09 47.17 3.92
N GLY A 160 -16.05 46.91 3.13
CA GLY A 160 -15.87 47.12 1.70
C GLY A 160 -14.42 46.89 1.27
N ARG A 161 -14.24 46.08 0.22
CA ARG A 161 -13.30 46.23 -0.93
C ARG A 161 -11.77 46.40 -0.72
N LYS A 162 -11.05 45.83 -1.70
CA LYS A 162 -9.64 46.07 -2.14
C LYS A 162 -8.56 45.46 -1.24
N SER A 163 -7.82 44.43 -1.69
CA SER A 163 -6.81 44.34 -2.76
C SER A 163 -5.43 44.89 -2.35
N GLY A 164 -4.43 44.01 -2.25
CA GLY A 164 -3.06 44.37 -1.87
C GLY A 164 -2.05 43.35 -2.40
N HIS A 165 -1.54 43.59 -3.60
CA HIS A 165 -0.42 42.88 -4.19
C HIS A 165 0.88 43.32 -3.48
N ARG A 166 1.79 42.40 -3.13
CA ARG A 166 3.16 42.79 -2.76
C ARG A 166 4.20 41.73 -3.11
N SER A 167 5.06 42.09 -4.05
CA SER A 167 6.35 41.46 -4.33
C SER A 167 7.47 42.18 -3.55
N GLY A 168 8.65 41.56 -3.50
CA GLY A 168 9.84 42.08 -2.82
C GLY A 168 10.31 41.11 -1.71
N ARG A 169 11.58 40.73 -1.66
CA ARG A 169 12.73 41.15 -2.49
C ARG A 169 13.78 40.04 -2.53
#